data_AF-C0M939-F1
#
_entry.id   AF-C0M939-F1
#
_cell.length_a   1.000
_cell.length_b   1.000
_cell.length_c   1.000
_cell.angle_alpha   90.00
_cell.angle_beta   90.00
_cell.angle_gamma   90.00
#
_symmetry.space_group_name_H-M   'P 1'
#
loop_
_entity.id
_entity.type
_entity.pdbx_description
1 polymer ?
#
loop_
_entity_poly.entity_id
_entity_poly.type
_entity_poly.pdbx_seq_one_letter_code
_entity_poly.pdbx_strand_id
1 'polypeptide(L)'
;MTSKKILNLVSLGLSLVLISGCTTNGEKKAAPSQDKDKQEKVVRLTNDQLRARENTMATLWYQQSEEAKALYLQGYQVAKQRLDTLLSQATDKPYSIVLDIDETVLDNSPYQAKNIKEGTGFTPDSWDKWVQKKSAKAVAGAKDFLQYANDKGVQIYYVSDRTTKQVEPTMENLEKEGIPVQGKDHFLFLEEGVKSKEGRRQKVQETTNLVLLFGDNLLDFAEFSKTSHEDRRKLLDQLHAEFGSKFIIFPNPMYGSWESSVYNGQKLDSEGQIKARDKALEAY
;
A
#
# COMPACT_ATOMS: atom_id res chain seq x y z
N MET A 1 31.17 12.34 -33.18
CA MET A 1 31.70 10.96 -33.12
C MET A 1 31.28 10.41 -31.76
N THR A 2 30.43 9.41 -31.60
CA THR A 2 30.30 8.11 -32.28
C THR A 2 28.85 7.63 -32.20
N SER A 3 28.26 7.28 -33.35
CA SER A 3 26.93 6.69 -33.51
C SER A 3 27.02 5.17 -33.31
N LYS A 4 26.17 4.59 -32.45
CA LYS A 4 25.99 3.14 -32.35
C LYS A 4 24.83 2.71 -33.25
N LYS A 5 25.15 1.98 -34.32
CA LYS A 5 24.19 1.33 -35.22
C LYS A 5 23.59 0.10 -34.53
N ILE A 6 22.26 0.01 -34.52
CA ILE A 6 21.51 -1.18 -34.11
C ILE A 6 21.35 -2.07 -35.35
N LEU A 7 21.78 -3.32 -35.24
CA LEU A 7 21.71 -4.33 -36.29
C LEU A 7 20.42 -5.15 -36.11
N ASN A 8 19.47 -5.01 -37.03
CA ASN A 8 18.30 -5.88 -37.13
C ASN A 8 18.71 -7.17 -37.84
N LEU A 9 18.45 -8.32 -37.20
CA LEU A 9 18.54 -9.65 -37.82
C LEU A 9 17.15 -10.28 -37.81
N VAL A 10 16.51 -10.21 -38.98
CA VAL A 10 15.34 -11.01 -39.35
C VAL A 10 15.87 -12.27 -40.01
N SER A 11 15.56 -13.44 -39.45
CA SER A 11 15.78 -14.73 -40.12
C SER A 11 14.45 -15.45 -40.28
N LEU A 12 13.90 -15.36 -41.49
CA LEU A 12 12.82 -16.20 -42.01
C LEU A 12 13.39 -17.59 -42.31
N GLY A 13 12.83 -18.64 -41.73
CA GLY A 13 13.18 -20.03 -42.02
C GLY A 13 11.91 -20.83 -42.32
N LEU A 14 11.42 -20.72 -43.56
CA LEU A 14 10.38 -21.57 -44.12
C LEU A 14 11.03 -22.87 -44.60
N SER A 15 10.53 -24.04 -44.20
CA SER A 15 10.91 -25.31 -44.81
C SER A 15 9.69 -26.22 -44.92
N LEU A 16 9.10 -26.20 -46.12
CA LEU A 16 8.24 -27.27 -46.63
C LEU A 16 9.10 -28.53 -46.82
N VAL A 17 8.63 -29.67 -46.32
CA VAL A 17 9.04 -30.98 -46.84
C VAL A 17 7.79 -31.75 -47.23
N LEU A 18 7.77 -32.10 -48.52
CA LEU A 18 6.73 -32.82 -49.22
C LEU A 18 6.69 -34.29 -48.85
N ILE A 19 5.47 -34.80 -48.90
CA ILE A 19 5.03 -36.18 -48.68
C ILE A 19 5.59 -37.08 -49.79
N SER A 20 6.01 -38.30 -49.44
CA SER A 20 6.01 -39.45 -50.34
C SER A 20 5.71 -40.70 -49.53
N GLY A 21 4.56 -41.29 -49.81
CA GLY A 21 4.11 -42.54 -49.22
C GLY A 21 4.69 -43.77 -49.92
N CYS A 22 4.71 -44.88 -49.20
CA CYS A 22 4.60 -46.22 -49.77
C CYS A 22 3.72 -47.04 -48.82
N THR A 23 2.70 -47.65 -49.41
CA THR A 23 1.72 -48.55 -48.82
C THR A 23 2.29 -49.94 -48.66
N THR A 24 2.03 -50.59 -47.52
CA THR A 24 1.92 -52.05 -47.44
C THR A 24 0.78 -52.40 -46.49
N ASN A 25 -0.22 -53.08 -47.05
CA ASN A 25 -1.34 -53.67 -46.33
C ASN A 25 -0.84 -54.61 -45.23
N GLY A 26 -1.30 -54.38 -44.01
CA GLY A 26 -1.20 -55.31 -42.91
C GLY A 26 -2.38 -55.07 -41.98
N GLU A 27 -3.39 -55.93 -42.08
CA GLU A 27 -4.51 -55.98 -41.14
C GLU A 27 -3.96 -56.15 -39.71
N LYS A 28 -3.90 -55.06 -38.96
CA LYS A 28 -3.78 -55.09 -37.50
C LYS A 28 -5.10 -54.63 -36.92
N LYS A 29 -5.78 -55.57 -36.27
CA LYS A 29 -6.95 -55.34 -35.42
C LYS A 29 -6.74 -54.08 -34.61
N ALA A 30 -7.65 -53.10 -34.77
CA ALA A 30 -7.73 -51.94 -33.91
C ALA A 30 -7.91 -52.42 -32.47
N ALA A 31 -6.89 -52.20 -31.64
CA ALA A 31 -7.08 -52.20 -30.19
C ALA A 31 -7.95 -50.98 -29.85
N PRO A 32 -8.91 -51.09 -28.92
CA PRO A 32 -9.70 -49.95 -28.51
C PRO A 32 -8.76 -48.89 -27.98
N SER A 33 -8.77 -47.71 -28.61
CA SER A 33 -8.12 -46.52 -28.07
C SER A 33 -8.68 -46.29 -26.68
N GLN A 34 -7.87 -46.52 -25.65
CA GLN A 34 -8.12 -45.96 -24.34
C GLN A 34 -7.92 -44.46 -24.45
N ASP A 35 -8.96 -43.77 -24.93
CA ASP A 35 -9.13 -42.35 -24.72
C ASP A 35 -9.39 -42.17 -23.22
N LYS A 36 -8.30 -42.13 -22.45
CA LYS A 36 -8.36 -41.73 -21.05
C LYS A 36 -8.61 -40.24 -21.05
N ASP A 37 -9.90 -39.92 -21.11
CA ASP A 37 -10.57 -38.75 -20.58
C ASP A 37 -9.63 -37.92 -19.72
N LYS A 38 -8.91 -36.97 -20.34
CA LYS A 38 -8.23 -35.90 -19.61
C LYS A 38 -9.34 -35.01 -19.09
N GLN A 39 -9.93 -35.40 -17.95
CA GLN A 39 -10.79 -34.51 -17.18
C GLN A 39 -9.95 -33.26 -16.85
N GLU A 40 -10.17 -32.19 -17.59
CA GLU A 40 -9.67 -30.87 -17.23
C GLU A 40 -10.17 -30.59 -15.81
N LYS A 41 -9.24 -30.61 -14.86
CA LYS A 41 -9.55 -30.32 -13.47
C LYS A 41 -9.86 -28.83 -13.39
N VAL A 42 -11.13 -28.47 -13.52
CA VAL A 42 -11.59 -27.08 -13.38
C VAL A 42 -11.30 -26.65 -11.94
N VAL A 43 -10.20 -25.91 -11.75
CA VAL A 43 -9.85 -25.34 -10.45
C VAL A 43 -10.73 -24.13 -10.22
N ARG A 44 -11.75 -24.27 -9.37
CA ARG A 44 -12.59 -23.16 -8.93
C ARG A 44 -12.00 -22.53 -7.67
N LEU A 45 -11.69 -21.24 -7.75
CA LEU A 45 -11.24 -20.47 -6.60
C LEU A 45 -12.42 -20.20 -5.64
N THR A 46 -12.14 -20.17 -4.34
CA THR A 46 -13.09 -19.68 -3.33
C THR A 46 -13.27 -18.17 -3.44
N ASN A 47 -14.33 -17.62 -2.85
CA ASN A 47 -14.51 -16.16 -2.78
C ASN A 47 -13.34 -15.47 -2.06
N ASP A 48 -12.76 -16.09 -1.03
CA ASP A 48 -11.58 -15.54 -0.35
C ASP A 48 -10.34 -15.49 -1.25
N GLN A 49 -10.12 -16.54 -2.04
CA GLN A 49 -9.03 -16.60 -3.02
C GLN A 49 -9.23 -15.58 -4.14
N LEU A 50 -10.47 -15.40 -4.63
CA LEU A 50 -10.81 -14.40 -5.64
C LEU A 50 -10.59 -12.98 -5.10
N ARG A 51 -11.16 -12.66 -3.92
CA ARG A 51 -11.00 -11.36 -3.25
C ARG A 51 -9.52 -11.05 -2.98
N ALA A 52 -8.73 -12.04 -2.56
CA ALA A 52 -7.30 -11.87 -2.36
C ALA A 52 -6.58 -11.56 -3.68
N ARG A 53 -6.92 -12.30 -4.75
CA ARG A 53 -6.31 -12.13 -6.08
C ARG A 53 -6.58 -10.75 -6.70
N GLU A 54 -7.71 -10.11 -6.42
CA GLU A 54 -7.99 -8.72 -6.86
C GLU A 54 -6.91 -7.72 -6.43
N ASN A 55 -6.21 -7.97 -5.32
CA ASN A 55 -5.16 -7.09 -4.82
C ASN A 55 -3.77 -7.31 -5.49
N THR A 56 -3.66 -8.25 -6.43
CA THR A 56 -2.37 -8.62 -7.05
C THR A 56 -1.71 -7.44 -7.75
N MET A 57 -2.44 -6.71 -8.61
CA MET A 57 -1.87 -5.62 -9.38
C MET A 57 -1.50 -4.42 -8.51
N ALA A 58 -2.32 -4.09 -7.51
CA ALA A 58 -2.03 -3.01 -6.56
C ALA A 58 -0.79 -3.32 -5.72
N THR A 59 -0.67 -4.56 -5.21
CA THR A 59 0.51 -5.00 -4.46
C THR A 59 1.76 -5.05 -5.34
N LEU A 60 1.64 -5.52 -6.59
CA LEU A 60 2.76 -5.52 -7.55
C LEU A 60 3.21 -4.11 -7.89
N TRP A 61 2.27 -3.19 -8.15
CA TRP A 61 2.60 -1.78 -8.37
C TRP A 61 3.33 -1.20 -7.17
N TYR A 62 2.82 -1.41 -5.96
CA TYR A 62 3.45 -0.89 -4.74
C TYR A 62 4.88 -1.46 -4.52
N GLN A 63 5.08 -2.76 -4.74
CA GLN A 63 6.35 -3.43 -4.49
C GLN A 63 7.41 -3.25 -5.59
N GLN A 64 6.97 -3.24 -6.85
CA GLN A 64 7.86 -3.43 -8.00
C GLN A 64 7.93 -2.21 -8.92
N SER A 65 6.98 -1.27 -8.83
CA SER A 65 7.05 -0.06 -9.64
C SER A 65 8.06 0.92 -9.05
N GLU A 66 8.89 1.49 -9.92
CA GLU A 66 9.75 2.60 -9.52
C GLU A 66 8.93 3.89 -9.39
N GLU A 67 7.75 3.95 -10.01
CA GLU A 67 6.77 5.02 -9.88
C GLU A 67 6.25 5.17 -8.45
N ALA A 68 5.93 4.06 -7.76
CA ALA A 68 5.55 4.09 -6.36
C ALA A 68 6.68 4.71 -5.52
N LYS A 69 7.93 4.24 -5.69
CA LYS A 69 9.09 4.78 -4.98
C LYS A 69 9.32 6.26 -5.29
N ALA A 70 9.17 6.67 -6.55
CA ALA A 70 9.29 8.06 -6.98
C ALA A 70 8.24 8.96 -6.31
N LEU A 71 7.00 8.49 -6.14
CA LEU A 71 5.94 9.21 -5.43
C LEU A 71 6.26 9.40 -3.94
N TYR A 72 6.81 8.39 -3.27
CA TYR A 72 7.31 8.54 -1.89
C TYR A 72 8.46 9.54 -1.79
N LEU A 73 9.46 9.41 -2.66
CA LEU A 73 10.58 10.35 -2.73
C LEU A 73 10.09 11.79 -2.96
N GLN A 74 9.14 11.98 -3.88
CA GLN A 74 8.53 13.28 -4.16
C GLN A 74 7.84 13.84 -2.91
N GLY A 75 7.00 13.05 -2.24
CA GLY A 75 6.30 13.49 -1.02
C GLY A 75 7.26 13.94 0.06
N TYR A 76 8.29 13.14 0.37
CA TYR A 76 9.29 13.48 1.37
C TYR A 76 10.21 14.66 0.96
N GLN A 77 10.49 14.86 -0.33
CA GLN A 77 11.23 16.02 -0.81
C GLN A 77 10.40 17.32 -0.69
N VAL A 78 9.11 17.27 -1.07
CA VAL A 78 8.19 18.40 -0.86
C VAL A 78 8.10 18.74 0.62
N ALA A 79 7.94 17.73 1.47
CA ALA A 79 7.91 17.91 2.91
C ALA A 79 9.17 18.58 3.46
N LYS A 80 10.36 18.17 3.00
CA LYS A 80 11.63 18.80 3.37
C LYS A 80 11.65 20.28 3.00
N GLN A 81 11.26 20.63 1.76
CA GLN A 81 11.21 22.03 1.31
C GLN A 81 10.23 22.88 2.13
N ARG A 82 9.06 22.31 2.48
CA ARG A 82 8.09 22.97 3.37
C ARG A 82 8.67 23.19 4.75
N LEU A 83 9.27 22.14 5.32
CA LEU A 83 9.88 22.20 6.64
C LEU A 83 11.00 23.26 6.70
N ASP A 84 11.86 23.33 5.68
CA ASP A 84 12.92 24.35 5.59
C ASP A 84 12.36 25.77 5.63
N THR A 85 11.25 26.01 4.93
CA THR A 85 10.58 27.30 4.92
C THR A 85 9.99 27.61 6.29
N LEU A 86 9.32 26.64 6.91
CA LEU A 86 8.67 26.81 8.21
C LEU A 86 9.68 27.07 9.33
N LEU A 87 10.79 26.33 9.34
CA LEU A 87 11.86 26.45 10.36
C LEU A 87 12.63 27.78 10.30
N SER A 88 12.43 28.61 9.26
CA SER A 88 13.00 29.96 9.20
C SER A 88 12.31 30.96 10.14
N GLN A 89 11.15 30.59 10.70
CA GLN A 89 10.36 31.43 11.59
C GLN A 89 10.56 30.97 13.04
N ALA A 90 10.80 31.92 13.94
CA ALA A 90 10.86 31.63 15.37
C ALA A 90 9.45 31.48 15.94
N THR A 91 9.28 30.53 16.86
CA THR A 91 7.99 30.28 17.53
C THR A 91 8.17 29.96 19.01
N ASP A 92 7.14 30.24 19.81
CA ASP A 92 7.17 30.02 21.27
C ASP A 92 7.06 28.53 21.67
N LYS A 93 6.55 27.69 20.76
CA LYS A 93 6.46 26.23 20.93
C LYS A 93 7.39 25.53 19.94
N PRO A 94 7.90 24.32 20.25
CA PRO A 94 8.67 23.55 19.28
C PRO A 94 7.81 23.15 18.08
N TYR A 95 8.42 23.07 16.90
CA TYR A 95 7.78 22.52 15.71
C TYR A 95 7.57 21.02 15.83
N SER A 96 6.46 20.53 15.29
CA SER A 96 6.18 19.10 15.22
C SER A 96 5.62 18.67 13.87
N ILE A 97 5.81 17.39 13.58
CA ILE A 97 5.19 16.68 12.47
C ILE A 97 4.49 15.44 13.00
N VAL A 98 3.39 15.06 12.34
CA VAL A 98 2.65 13.83 12.63
C VAL A 98 2.66 12.95 11.41
N LEU A 99 3.04 11.69 11.59
CA LEU A 99 3.01 10.69 10.54
C LEU A 99 2.09 9.53 10.94
N ASP A 100 1.32 9.05 9.98
CA ASP A 100 0.93 7.64 10.00
C ASP A 100 2.16 6.72 9.88
N ILE A 101 2.01 5.43 10.18
CA ILE A 101 3.09 4.44 10.09
C ILE A 101 2.92 3.54 8.87
N ASP A 102 1.76 2.91 8.70
CA ASP A 102 1.60 1.77 7.79
C ASP A 102 1.38 2.29 6.37
N GLU A 103 2.26 1.93 5.43
CA GLU A 103 2.31 2.50 4.08
C GLU A 103 2.65 4.01 4.04
N THR A 104 3.00 4.62 5.18
CA THR A 104 3.51 6.00 5.24
C THR A 104 4.98 6.04 5.59
N VAL A 105 5.40 5.24 6.57
CA VAL A 105 6.78 5.12 7.05
C VAL A 105 7.30 3.70 6.86
N LEU A 106 6.47 2.70 7.14
CA LEU A 106 6.78 1.27 7.03
C LEU A 106 5.98 0.61 5.90
N ASP A 107 6.68 -0.14 5.06
CA ASP A 107 6.13 -0.98 3.99
C ASP A 107 5.68 -2.33 4.55
N ASN A 108 4.36 -2.54 4.55
CA ASN A 108 3.70 -3.78 4.95
C ASN A 108 3.18 -4.59 3.76
N SER A 109 3.52 -4.22 2.52
CA SER A 109 3.15 -4.96 1.32
C SER A 109 3.54 -6.46 1.35
N PRO A 110 4.59 -6.93 2.08
CA PRO A 110 4.82 -8.37 2.21
C PRO A 110 3.68 -9.12 2.91
N TYR A 111 2.95 -8.47 3.83
CA TYR A 111 1.74 -9.02 4.43
C TYR A 111 0.63 -9.18 3.39
N GLN A 112 0.44 -8.19 2.51
CA GLN A 112 -0.54 -8.27 1.42
C GLN A 112 -0.16 -9.35 0.40
N ALA A 113 1.13 -9.45 0.04
CA ALA A 113 1.63 -10.50 -0.83
C ALA A 113 1.41 -11.91 -0.24
N LYS A 114 1.56 -12.08 1.08
CA LYS A 114 1.21 -13.33 1.77
C LYS A 114 -0.28 -13.65 1.64
N ASN A 115 -1.14 -12.67 1.89
CA ASN A 115 -2.59 -12.83 1.76
C ASN A 115 -3.00 -13.24 0.34
N ILE A 116 -2.40 -12.63 -0.69
CA ILE A 116 -2.62 -12.99 -2.09
C ILE A 116 -2.20 -14.44 -2.35
N LYS A 117 -0.99 -14.83 -1.93
CA LYS A 117 -0.44 -16.18 -2.19
C LYS A 117 -1.20 -17.29 -1.47
N GLU A 118 -1.71 -17.02 -0.27
CA GLU A 118 -2.44 -18.00 0.52
C GLU A 118 -3.96 -17.95 0.30
N GLY A 119 -4.47 -16.97 -0.45
CA GLY A 119 -5.89 -16.78 -0.67
C GLY A 119 -6.64 -16.34 0.60
N THR A 120 -5.96 -15.62 1.49
CA THR A 120 -6.50 -15.14 2.78
C THR A 120 -6.74 -13.63 2.76
N GLY A 121 -7.40 -13.11 3.79
CA GLY A 121 -7.63 -11.68 3.99
C GLY A 121 -7.02 -11.18 5.28
N PHE A 122 -7.19 -9.88 5.52
CA PHE A 122 -6.80 -9.27 6.79
C PHE A 122 -7.56 -9.91 7.95
N THR A 123 -6.83 -10.24 9.02
CA THR A 123 -7.40 -10.50 10.34
C THR A 123 -6.53 -9.85 11.41
N PRO A 124 -7.10 -9.38 12.53
CA PRO A 124 -6.30 -8.82 13.63
C PRO A 124 -5.17 -9.74 14.09
N ASP A 125 -5.43 -11.04 14.22
CA ASP A 125 -4.44 -12.03 14.67
C ASP A 125 -3.31 -12.25 13.66
N SER A 126 -3.62 -12.28 12.35
CA SER A 126 -2.59 -12.46 11.32
C SER A 126 -1.74 -11.20 11.16
N TRP A 127 -2.36 -10.03 11.32
CA TRP A 127 -1.67 -8.75 11.32
C TRP A 127 -0.76 -8.60 12.54
N ASP A 128 -1.21 -8.99 13.73
CA ASP A 128 -0.37 -8.95 14.92
C ASP A 128 0.88 -9.83 14.74
N LYS A 129 0.71 -11.03 14.19
CA LYS A 129 1.86 -11.90 13.82
C LYS A 129 2.83 -11.22 12.84
N TRP A 130 2.35 -10.34 11.95
CA TRP A 130 3.22 -9.57 11.05
C TRP A 130 3.98 -8.47 11.82
N VAL A 131 3.27 -7.69 12.64
CA VAL A 131 3.88 -6.62 13.45
C VAL A 131 4.97 -7.19 14.38
N GLN A 132 4.71 -8.33 15.01
CA GLN A 132 5.68 -9.00 15.90
C GLN A 132 6.95 -9.48 15.18
N LYS A 133 6.95 -9.60 13.84
CA LYS A 133 8.15 -9.94 13.08
C LYS A 133 9.14 -8.79 12.97
N LYS A 134 8.70 -7.54 13.17
CA LYS A 134 9.56 -6.35 13.17
C LYS A 134 10.43 -6.30 11.89
N SER A 135 9.79 -6.59 10.77
CA SER A 135 10.43 -6.84 9.47
C SER A 135 9.91 -5.94 8.35
N ALA A 136 8.99 -5.03 8.65
CA ALA A 136 8.55 -4.03 7.68
C ALA A 136 9.74 -3.12 7.35
N LYS A 137 9.87 -2.74 6.08
CA LYS A 137 10.97 -1.89 5.60
C LYS A 137 10.57 -0.44 5.59
N ALA A 138 11.51 0.47 5.77
CA ALA A 138 11.21 1.89 5.56
C ALA A 138 10.78 2.11 4.10
N VAL A 139 9.72 2.88 3.87
CA VAL A 139 9.38 3.34 2.52
C VAL A 139 10.45 4.32 2.02
N ALA A 140 10.52 4.53 0.70
CA ALA A 140 11.55 5.35 0.09
C ALA A 140 11.54 6.80 0.64
N GLY A 141 12.69 7.32 1.04
CA GLY A 141 12.86 8.69 1.54
C GLY A 141 12.42 8.95 2.99
N ALA A 142 11.64 8.06 3.61
CA ALA A 142 11.14 8.26 4.99
C ALA A 142 12.28 8.39 6.01
N LYS A 143 13.25 7.47 5.96
CA LYS A 143 14.41 7.46 6.86
C LYS A 143 15.18 8.79 6.78
N ASP A 144 15.58 9.19 5.58
CA ASP A 144 16.42 10.38 5.38
C ASP A 144 15.68 11.66 5.81
N PHE A 145 14.39 11.77 5.48
CA PHE A 145 13.57 12.91 5.90
C PHE A 145 13.38 12.97 7.42
N LEU A 146 13.08 11.83 8.05
CA LEU A 146 12.85 11.80 9.50
C LEU A 146 14.12 12.05 10.30
N GLN A 147 15.27 11.52 9.85
CA GLN A 147 16.57 11.88 10.41
C GLN A 147 16.84 13.37 10.28
N TYR A 148 16.59 13.94 9.09
CA TYR A 148 16.71 15.37 8.87
C TYR A 148 15.84 16.22 9.81
N ALA A 149 14.56 15.86 9.96
CA ALA A 149 13.65 16.55 10.86
C ALA A 149 14.11 16.46 12.32
N ASN A 150 14.54 15.28 12.75
CA ASN A 150 15.08 15.04 14.09
C ASN A 150 16.34 15.88 14.38
N ASP A 151 17.27 15.94 13.43
CA ASP A 151 18.50 16.74 13.54
C ASP A 151 18.22 18.25 13.60
N LYS A 152 17.07 18.69 13.09
CA LYS A 152 16.57 20.06 13.19
C LYS A 152 15.79 20.34 14.48
N GLY A 153 15.69 19.36 15.38
CA GLY A 153 14.97 19.49 16.66
C GLY A 153 13.44 19.44 16.51
N VAL A 154 12.93 19.00 15.36
CA VAL A 154 11.49 18.85 15.13
C VAL A 154 10.98 17.65 15.92
N GLN A 155 9.85 17.84 16.60
CA GLN A 155 9.17 16.76 17.33
C GLN A 155 8.43 15.85 16.35
N ILE A 156 8.72 14.56 16.36
CA ILE A 156 8.18 13.57 15.43
C ILE A 156 7.19 12.71 16.20
N TYR A 157 5.92 12.76 15.81
CA TYR A 157 4.85 11.95 16.40
C TYR A 157 4.33 10.92 15.41
N TYR A 158 4.19 9.69 15.86
CA TYR A 158 3.61 8.60 15.09
C TYR A 158 2.17 8.35 15.56
N VAL A 159 1.19 8.73 14.73
CA VAL A 159 -0.24 8.55 15.00
C VAL A 159 -0.76 7.43 14.10
N SER A 160 -0.79 6.21 14.63
CA SER A 160 -1.14 4.98 13.90
C SER A 160 -2.40 4.32 14.46
N ASP A 161 -3.12 3.61 13.59
CA ASP A 161 -4.25 2.75 14.00
C ASP A 161 -3.83 1.33 14.42
N ARG A 162 -2.52 1.05 14.49
CA ARG A 162 -2.00 -0.06 15.30
C ARG A 162 -2.49 0.09 16.75
N THR A 163 -2.73 -1.04 17.42
CA THR A 163 -3.24 -1.03 18.80
C THR A 163 -2.14 -0.68 19.79
N THR A 164 -2.48 -0.18 20.99
CA THR A 164 -1.47 0.16 22.02
C THR A 164 -0.54 -1.00 22.40
N LYS A 165 -0.98 -2.25 22.27
CA LYS A 165 -0.15 -3.46 22.47
C LYS A 165 0.99 -3.60 21.46
N GLN A 166 0.89 -2.90 20.34
CA GLN A 166 1.83 -2.94 19.23
C GLN A 166 2.84 -1.78 19.25
N VAL A 167 2.81 -0.90 20.26
CA VAL A 167 3.77 0.21 20.37
C VAL A 167 5.21 -0.31 20.40
N GLU A 168 5.52 -1.23 21.33
CA GLU A 168 6.88 -1.77 21.48
C GLU A 168 7.42 -2.46 20.22
N PRO A 169 6.74 -3.46 19.62
CA PRO A 169 7.25 -4.09 18.40
C PRO A 169 7.36 -3.10 17.23
N THR A 170 6.52 -2.07 17.18
CA THR A 170 6.61 -1.04 16.13
C THR A 170 7.81 -0.13 16.34
N MET A 171 8.05 0.32 17.57
CA MET A 171 9.20 1.14 17.94
C MET A 171 10.51 0.41 17.58
N GLU A 172 10.64 -0.87 17.96
CA GLU A 172 11.80 -1.68 17.60
C GLU A 172 11.96 -1.85 16.07
N ASN A 173 10.86 -1.94 15.31
CA ASN A 173 10.93 -2.00 13.85
C ASN A 173 11.46 -0.68 13.28
N LEU A 174 10.99 0.47 13.78
CA LEU A 174 11.45 1.79 13.33
C LEU A 174 12.94 1.97 13.63
N GLU A 175 13.39 1.64 14.85
CA GLU A 175 14.79 1.70 15.26
C GLU A 175 15.68 0.83 14.38
N LYS A 176 15.23 -0.39 14.06
CA LYS A 176 15.95 -1.32 13.16
C LYS A 176 16.12 -0.77 11.74
N GLU A 177 15.17 0.01 11.26
CA GLU A 177 15.26 0.68 9.96
C GLU A 177 16.02 2.03 10.04
N GLY A 178 16.49 2.41 11.24
CA GLY A 178 17.25 3.63 11.50
C GLY A 178 16.40 4.90 11.53
N ILE A 179 15.11 4.75 11.84
CA ILE A 179 14.15 5.85 11.94
C ILE A 179 14.15 6.37 13.39
N PRO A 180 14.21 7.71 13.60
CA PRO A 180 14.30 8.28 14.94
C PRO A 180 13.06 8.00 15.79
N VAL A 181 13.31 7.69 17.06
CA VAL A 181 12.32 7.47 18.11
C VAL A 181 12.63 8.44 19.24
N GLN A 182 11.68 9.33 19.56
CA GLN A 182 11.87 10.41 20.54
C GLN A 182 11.28 10.08 21.93
N GLY A 183 10.75 8.88 22.11
CA GLY A 183 10.10 8.43 23.34
C GLY A 183 8.83 7.65 23.05
N LYS A 184 8.34 6.87 24.02
CA LYS A 184 7.08 6.12 23.86
C LYS A 184 5.85 7.04 23.79
N ASP A 185 5.92 8.21 24.42
CA ASP A 185 4.90 9.26 24.40
C ASP A 185 4.75 9.94 23.02
N HIS A 186 5.69 9.70 22.10
CA HIS A 186 5.57 10.09 20.70
C HIS A 186 4.75 9.10 19.84
N PHE A 187 4.26 8.00 20.42
CA PHE A 187 3.45 6.98 19.76
C PHE A 187 1.99 7.08 20.22
N LEU A 188 1.15 7.73 19.43
CA LEU A 188 -0.28 7.89 19.72
C LEU A 188 -1.09 6.82 18.99
N PHE A 189 -1.05 5.60 19.53
CA PHE A 189 -1.67 4.42 18.94
C PHE A 189 -3.17 4.32 19.29
N LEU A 190 -3.88 3.42 18.61
CA LEU A 190 -5.32 3.27 18.78
C LEU A 190 -5.64 2.65 20.14
N GLU A 191 -6.25 3.44 21.01
CA GLU A 191 -6.83 3.02 22.28
C GLU A 191 -8.23 2.42 22.06
N GLU A 192 -8.66 1.57 22.99
CA GLU A 192 -10.00 0.99 22.96
C GLU A 192 -11.08 2.08 23.01
N GLY A 193 -12.10 1.97 22.14
CA GLY A 193 -13.20 2.94 22.06
C GLY A 193 -12.89 4.19 21.23
N VAL A 194 -11.62 4.49 20.91
CA VAL A 194 -11.23 5.57 20.00
C VAL A 194 -11.51 5.16 18.55
N LYS A 195 -11.98 6.10 17.72
CA LYS A 195 -12.41 5.81 16.33
C LYS A 195 -11.69 6.62 15.26
N SER A 196 -10.97 7.67 15.65
CA SER A 196 -10.31 8.58 14.73
C SER A 196 -8.96 9.06 15.24
N LYS A 197 -8.18 9.63 14.33
CA LYS A 197 -6.85 10.20 14.61
C LYS A 197 -6.93 11.65 15.07
N GLU A 198 -8.07 12.33 14.88
CA GLU A 198 -8.21 13.75 15.18
C GLU A 198 -7.90 14.10 16.64
N GLY A 199 -8.52 13.41 17.61
CA GLY A 199 -8.23 13.68 19.02
C GLY A 199 -6.75 13.45 19.41
N ARG A 200 -6.05 12.57 18.69
CA ARG A 200 -4.62 12.31 18.88
C ARG A 200 -3.77 13.42 18.24
N ARG A 201 -4.14 13.93 17.06
CA ARG A 201 -3.51 15.12 16.46
C ARG A 201 -3.70 16.36 17.33
N GLN A 202 -4.88 16.56 17.90
CA GLN A 202 -5.17 17.68 18.81
C GLN A 202 -4.28 17.66 20.04
N LYS A 203 -4.08 16.49 20.68
CA LYS A 203 -3.12 16.33 21.80
C LYS A 203 -1.70 16.79 21.44
N VAL A 204 -1.24 16.55 20.22
CA VAL A 204 0.08 17.04 19.76
C VAL A 204 0.09 18.57 19.63
N GLN A 205 -0.99 19.17 19.13
CA GLN A 205 -1.12 20.62 18.94
C GLN A 205 -1.20 21.41 20.26
N GLU A 206 -1.60 20.77 21.36
CA GLU A 206 -1.63 21.39 22.68
C GLU A 206 -0.24 21.89 23.11
N THR A 207 0.81 21.10 22.83
CA THR A 207 2.18 21.37 23.29
C THR A 207 3.15 21.79 22.19
N THR A 208 2.79 21.62 20.92
CA THR A 208 3.69 21.86 19.79
C THR A 208 3.02 22.62 18.63
N ASN A 209 3.83 23.19 17.74
CA ASN A 209 3.38 23.75 16.47
C ASN A 209 3.36 22.66 15.39
N LEU A 210 2.23 21.97 15.25
CA LEU A 210 2.04 20.92 14.26
C LEU A 210 1.96 21.49 12.84
N VAL A 211 3.05 21.34 12.09
CA VAL A 211 3.21 22.01 10.78
C VAL A 211 3.00 21.11 9.58
N LEU A 212 3.22 19.80 9.70
CA LEU A 212 3.02 18.84 8.61
C LEU A 212 2.36 17.56 9.12
N LEU A 213 1.48 17.01 8.29
CA LEU A 213 0.83 15.72 8.45
C LEU A 213 1.21 14.81 7.28
N PHE A 214 1.48 13.54 7.56
CA PHE A 214 1.90 12.54 6.57
C PHE A 214 1.00 11.31 6.65
N GLY A 215 0.57 10.80 5.50
CA GLY A 215 -0.33 9.66 5.45
C GLY A 215 -0.56 9.11 4.06
N ASP A 216 -0.92 7.83 3.95
CA ASP A 216 -1.43 7.21 2.73
C ASP A 216 -2.97 7.30 2.63
N ASN A 217 -3.63 7.68 3.73
CA ASN A 217 -5.07 7.67 3.87
C ASN A 217 -5.60 9.06 4.23
N LEU A 218 -6.73 9.48 3.63
CA LEU A 218 -7.31 10.80 3.90
C LEU A 218 -7.64 11.04 5.39
N LEU A 219 -7.90 9.97 6.15
CA LEU A 219 -8.15 10.01 7.60
C LEU A 219 -6.93 10.45 8.42
N ASP A 220 -5.73 10.41 7.84
CA ASP A 220 -4.50 10.87 8.49
C ASP A 220 -4.45 12.39 8.59
N PHE A 221 -5.21 13.09 7.75
CA PHE A 221 -5.22 14.55 7.63
C PHE A 221 -6.43 15.20 8.30
N ALA A 222 -7.62 14.64 8.11
CA ALA A 222 -8.88 15.19 8.62
C ALA A 222 -9.96 14.10 8.76
N GLU A 223 -11.13 14.46 9.29
CA GLU A 223 -12.26 13.54 9.53
C GLU A 223 -13.06 13.24 8.24
N PHE A 224 -12.41 12.64 7.24
CA PHE A 224 -13.07 12.17 6.04
C PHE A 224 -14.08 11.05 6.33
N SER A 225 -15.21 11.04 5.62
CA SER A 225 -16.22 9.99 5.78
C SER A 225 -15.67 8.60 5.41
N LYS A 226 -16.01 7.57 6.20
CA LYS A 226 -15.68 6.16 5.87
C LYS A 226 -16.82 5.44 5.13
N THR A 227 -17.96 6.12 4.95
CA THR A 227 -19.24 5.54 4.51
C THR A 227 -19.83 6.22 3.28
N SER A 228 -19.39 7.43 2.92
CA SER A 228 -19.98 8.25 1.86
C SER A 228 -18.90 8.81 0.93
N HIS A 229 -18.90 8.36 -0.33
CA HIS A 229 -18.02 8.91 -1.36
C HIS A 229 -18.28 10.39 -1.64
N GLU A 230 -19.54 10.81 -1.57
CA GLU A 230 -19.93 12.21 -1.78
C GLU A 230 -19.34 13.12 -0.71
N ASP A 231 -19.46 12.74 0.56
CA ASP A 231 -18.90 13.55 1.67
C ASP A 231 -17.37 13.55 1.65
N ARG A 232 -16.75 12.43 1.25
CA ARG A 232 -15.30 12.38 1.02
C ARG A 232 -14.86 13.35 -0.06
N ARG A 233 -15.59 13.41 -1.19
CA ARG A 233 -15.30 14.33 -2.30
C ARG A 233 -15.48 15.79 -1.86
N LYS A 234 -16.58 16.11 -1.20
CA LYS A 234 -16.84 17.47 -0.68
C LYS A 234 -15.72 17.96 0.24
N LEU A 235 -15.28 17.12 1.18
CA LEU A 235 -14.18 17.53 2.08
C LEU A 235 -12.84 17.62 1.34
N LEU A 236 -12.60 16.77 0.34
CA LEU A 236 -11.42 16.89 -0.52
C LEU A 236 -11.44 18.23 -1.27
N ASP A 237 -12.57 18.61 -1.85
CA ASP A 237 -12.72 19.89 -2.57
C ASP A 237 -12.49 21.09 -1.64
N GLN A 238 -12.84 20.98 -0.35
CA GLN A 238 -12.56 22.01 0.65
C GLN A 238 -11.09 22.09 1.06
N LEU A 239 -10.40 20.95 1.12
CA LEU A 239 -9.04 20.83 1.67
C LEU A 239 -7.96 20.64 0.60
N HIS A 240 -8.29 20.62 -0.70
CA HIS A 240 -7.35 20.26 -1.75
C HIS A 240 -6.08 21.12 -1.75
N ALA A 241 -6.18 22.39 -1.35
CA ALA A 241 -5.05 23.32 -1.27
C ALA A 241 -4.03 22.96 -0.17
N GLU A 242 -4.40 22.12 0.79
CA GLU A 242 -3.50 21.65 1.85
C GLU A 242 -2.56 20.53 1.38
N PHE A 243 -2.93 19.80 0.31
CA PHE A 243 -2.09 18.72 -0.23
C PHE A 243 -0.84 19.27 -0.92
N GLY A 244 0.34 18.80 -0.48
CA GLY A 244 1.64 19.37 -0.86
C GLY A 244 2.01 20.65 -0.10
N SER A 245 1.15 21.10 0.83
CA SER A 245 1.42 22.16 1.81
C SER A 245 1.52 21.53 3.19
N LYS A 246 0.42 21.49 3.97
CA LYS A 246 0.36 20.85 5.28
C LYS A 246 0.21 19.32 5.19
N PHE A 247 -0.47 18.82 4.16
CA PHE A 247 -0.76 17.40 3.99
C PHE A 247 0.16 16.78 2.95
N ILE A 248 0.97 15.81 3.37
CA ILE A 248 1.87 15.06 2.51
C ILE A 248 1.27 13.67 2.32
N ILE A 249 0.65 13.44 1.16
CA ILE A 249 -0.05 12.20 0.85
C ILE A 249 0.83 11.22 0.08
N PHE A 250 0.72 9.93 0.42
CA PHE A 250 1.41 8.82 -0.23
C PHE A 250 0.45 7.84 -0.91
N PRO A 251 0.90 7.09 -1.92
CA PRO A 251 0.02 6.21 -2.68
C PRO A 251 -0.12 4.83 -2.03
N ASN A 252 -1.34 4.47 -1.61
CA ASN A 252 -1.68 3.11 -1.20
C ASN A 252 -2.92 2.58 -1.94
N PRO A 253 -2.73 1.86 -3.06
CA PRO A 253 -3.83 1.22 -3.76
C PRO A 253 -4.19 -0.17 -3.18
N MET A 254 -3.47 -0.66 -2.16
CA MET A 254 -3.64 -2.03 -1.65
C MET A 254 -4.81 -2.17 -0.68
N TYR A 255 -5.11 -1.12 0.08
CA TYR A 255 -6.20 -1.05 1.05
C TYR A 255 -6.40 0.41 1.50
N GLY A 256 -7.45 0.68 2.28
CA GLY A 256 -7.62 1.97 2.95
C GLY A 256 -9.07 2.40 3.13
N SER A 257 -9.29 3.62 3.62
CA SER A 257 -10.65 4.13 3.82
C SER A 257 -11.41 4.39 2.51
N TRP A 258 -10.69 4.52 1.40
CA TRP A 258 -11.28 4.59 0.05
C TRP A 258 -12.02 3.29 -0.29
N GLU A 259 -11.48 2.14 0.12
CA GLU A 259 -12.11 0.84 -0.07
C GLU A 259 -13.31 0.69 0.88
N SER A 260 -13.19 1.11 2.15
CA SER A 260 -14.32 1.13 3.09
C SER A 260 -15.51 1.95 2.57
N SER A 261 -15.26 3.07 1.87
CA SER A 261 -16.36 3.86 1.30
C SER A 261 -17.11 3.13 0.19
N VAL A 262 -16.44 2.24 -0.57
CA VAL A 262 -17.11 1.39 -1.58
C VAL A 262 -18.10 0.43 -0.89
N TYR A 263 -17.82 0.05 0.35
CA TYR A 263 -18.68 -0.81 1.16
C TYR A 263 -19.68 -0.04 2.02
N ASN A 264 -19.79 1.28 1.85
CA ASN A 264 -20.58 2.16 2.72
C ASN A 264 -20.26 1.96 4.23
N GLY A 265 -18.99 1.65 4.54
CA GLY A 265 -18.50 1.35 5.89
C GLY A 265 -19.02 0.04 6.50
N GLN A 266 -19.67 -0.82 5.71
CA GLN A 266 -20.15 -2.12 6.16
C GLN A 266 -19.02 -3.16 6.18
N LYS A 267 -19.09 -4.09 7.13
CA LYS A 267 -18.20 -5.26 7.17
C LYS A 267 -18.81 -6.38 6.31
N LEU A 268 -18.47 -6.39 5.03
CA LEU A 268 -18.91 -7.40 4.07
C LEU A 268 -18.01 -8.64 4.10
N ASP A 269 -18.56 -9.81 3.77
CA ASP A 269 -17.79 -11.02 3.49
C ASP A 269 -17.07 -10.92 2.13
N SER A 270 -16.30 -11.94 1.75
CA SER A 270 -15.51 -11.88 0.52
C SER A 270 -16.36 -11.78 -0.74
N GLU A 271 -17.54 -12.42 -0.78
CA GLU A 271 -18.46 -12.30 -1.91
C GLU A 271 -19.05 -10.89 -2.01
N GLY A 272 -19.49 -10.34 -0.88
CA GLY A 272 -20.03 -8.98 -0.81
C GLY A 272 -19.00 -7.93 -1.21
N GLN A 273 -17.74 -8.09 -0.79
CA GLN A 273 -16.66 -7.19 -1.19
C GLN A 273 -16.38 -7.23 -2.69
N ILE A 274 -16.28 -8.42 -3.30
CA ILE A 274 -16.09 -8.57 -4.75
C ILE A 274 -17.22 -7.89 -5.51
N LYS A 275 -18.48 -8.18 -5.14
CA LYS A 275 -19.66 -7.58 -5.78
C LYS A 275 -19.70 -6.06 -5.64
N ALA A 276 -19.34 -5.53 -4.47
CA ALA A 276 -19.32 -4.09 -4.22
C ALA A 276 -18.22 -3.40 -5.05
N ARG A 277 -17.02 -3.99 -5.13
CA ARG A 277 -15.91 -3.48 -5.96
C ARG A 277 -16.28 -3.46 -7.43
N ASP A 278 -16.79 -4.57 -7.96
CA ASP A 278 -17.20 -4.71 -9.36
C ASP A 278 -18.27 -3.67 -9.73
N LYS A 279 -19.31 -3.53 -8.90
CA LYS A 279 -20.37 -2.53 -9.09
C LYS A 279 -19.87 -1.09 -9.05
N ALA A 280 -18.79 -0.82 -8.32
CA ALA A 280 -18.24 0.53 -8.18
C ALA A 280 -17.35 0.95 -9.37
N LEU A 281 -17.01 0.04 -10.28
CA LEU A 281 -16.27 0.38 -11.49
C LEU A 281 -17.16 1.13 -12.48
N GLU A 282 -16.63 2.21 -13.03
CA GLU A 282 -17.26 2.97 -14.12
C GLU A 282 -16.80 2.40 -15.47
N ALA A 283 -17.72 1.78 -16.22
CA ALA A 283 -17.46 1.24 -17.56
C ALA A 283 -17.86 2.24 -18.67
N TYR A 284 -17.32 2.05 -19.88
CA TYR A 284 -17.62 2.84 -21.08
C TYR A 284 -18.52 2.09 -22.08
#